data_AF-A0A0M4ECK0-F1
#
_entry.id   AF-A0A0M4ECK0-F1
#
_cell.length_a   1.000
_cell.length_b   1.000
_cell.length_c   1.000
_cell.angle_alpha   90.00
_cell.angle_beta   90.00
_cell.angle_gamma   90.00
#
_symmetry.space_group_name_H-M   'P 1'
#
loop_
_entity.id
_entity.type
_entity.pdbx_description
1 polymer ?
#
loop_
_entity_poly.entity_id
_entity_poly.type
_entity_poly.pdbx_seq_one_letter_code
_entity_poly.pdbx_strand_id
1 'polypeptide(L)'
;MADSLTPVRLPDSQSPIKNDINLVTCKTRLDAAVQELQSGYAKWQLAQQRGTALCYAIEAKKTRCFEKSNGESDSYPDDLQLPCNKLAIIASIFTDITRNTRETLRQLRGITRLAGEATDIIYYRSWQLRQFVAFAEELIERYEKESSIKQRVMQNIAHCKQRSELIAYTTAWE
;
A
#
# COMPACT_ATOMS: atom_id res chain seq x y z
N MET A 1 28.66 -36.24 60.83
CA MET A 1 27.78 -35.33 60.09
C MET A 1 28.65 -34.59 59.10
N ALA A 2 28.66 -35.01 57.84
CA ALA A 2 29.40 -34.36 56.78
C ALA A 2 28.37 -33.86 55.77
N ASP A 3 28.18 -32.55 55.71
CA ASP A 3 27.24 -31.92 54.80
C ASP A 3 27.75 -32.04 53.37
N SER A 4 26.99 -32.78 52.58
CA SER A 4 27.14 -32.95 51.15
C SER A 4 26.71 -31.65 50.46
N LEU A 5 27.66 -30.89 49.94
CA LEU A 5 27.37 -29.80 49.00
C LEU A 5 27.22 -30.39 47.60
N THR A 6 25.98 -30.70 47.20
CA THR A 6 25.65 -30.98 45.79
C THR A 6 25.77 -29.70 44.95
N PRO A 7 26.44 -29.75 43.79
CA PRO A 7 26.53 -28.60 42.91
C PRO A 7 25.16 -28.34 42.27
N VAL A 8 24.69 -27.10 42.39
CA VAL A 8 23.52 -26.61 41.67
C VAL A 8 23.81 -26.73 40.17
N ARG A 9 23.13 -27.68 39.51
CA ARG A 9 23.10 -27.71 38.04
C ARG A 9 22.24 -26.54 37.58
N LEU A 10 22.90 -25.48 37.12
CA LEU A 10 22.26 -24.45 36.30
C LEU A 10 21.63 -25.18 35.09
N PRO A 11 20.33 -25.02 34.80
CA PRO A 11 19.79 -25.54 33.55
C PRO A 11 20.53 -24.86 32.40
N ASP A 12 21.03 -25.67 31.46
CA ASP A 12 21.67 -25.19 30.23
C ASP A 12 20.80 -24.12 29.58
N SER A 13 21.23 -22.87 29.70
CA SER A 13 20.66 -21.75 28.95
C SER A 13 20.69 -22.12 27.48
N GLN A 14 19.54 -22.12 26.83
CA GLN A 14 19.44 -22.30 25.39
C GLN A 14 20.50 -21.42 24.69
N SER A 15 21.40 -22.07 23.98
CA SER A 15 22.60 -21.52 23.36
C SER A 15 22.39 -20.12 22.71
N PRO A 16 23.22 -19.10 23.04
CA PRO A 16 23.14 -17.73 22.49
C PRO A 16 23.11 -17.68 20.95
N ILE A 17 23.77 -18.65 20.32
CA ILE A 17 23.97 -18.77 18.87
C ILE A 17 22.63 -18.89 18.10
N LYS A 18 21.62 -19.57 18.67
CA LYS A 18 20.31 -19.72 18.00
C LYS A 18 19.53 -18.40 17.97
N ASN A 19 19.64 -17.61 19.04
CA ASN A 19 18.99 -16.30 19.13
C ASN A 19 19.62 -15.30 18.16
N ASP A 20 20.94 -15.35 17.99
CA ASP A 20 21.65 -14.49 17.03
C ASP A 20 21.29 -14.80 15.57
N ILE A 21 21.23 -16.08 15.18
CA ILE A 21 20.85 -16.48 13.81
C ILE A 21 19.39 -16.11 13.49
N ASN A 22 18.48 -16.33 14.44
CA ASN A 22 17.08 -15.96 14.28
C ASN A 22 16.91 -14.44 14.19
N LEU A 23 17.66 -13.68 15.00
CA LEU A 23 17.63 -12.22 14.96
C LEU A 23 18.13 -11.66 13.62
N VAL A 24 19.26 -12.18 13.11
CA VAL A 24 19.79 -11.81 11.80
C VAL A 24 18.78 -12.14 10.70
N THR A 25 18.18 -13.33 10.74
CA THR A 25 17.16 -13.75 9.77
C THR A 25 15.92 -12.85 9.82
N CYS A 26 15.43 -12.52 11.02
CA CYS A 26 14.28 -11.62 11.20
C CYS A 26 14.59 -10.22 10.67
N LYS A 27 15.80 -9.71 10.93
CA LYS A 27 16.25 -8.42 10.40
C LYS A 27 16.27 -8.42 8.88
N THR A 28 16.92 -9.39 8.23
CA THR A 28 16.96 -9.46 6.76
C THR A 28 15.56 -9.54 6.13
N ARG A 29 14.64 -10.31 6.73
CA ARG A 29 13.26 -10.39 6.24
C ARG A 29 12.48 -9.10 6.46
N LEU A 30 12.71 -8.42 7.59
CA LEU A 30 12.12 -7.11 7.85
C LEU A 30 12.63 -6.08 6.85
N ASP A 31 13.93 -6.08 6.54
CA ASP A 31 14.54 -5.19 5.55
C ASP A 31 13.87 -5.36 4.18
N ALA A 32 13.66 -6.62 3.75
CA ALA A 32 12.97 -6.93 2.51
C ALA A 32 11.51 -6.44 2.53
N ALA A 33 10.77 -6.67 3.61
CA ALA A 33 9.39 -6.19 3.76
C ALA A 33 9.30 -4.66 3.70
N VAL A 34 10.23 -3.95 4.37
CA VAL A 34 10.28 -2.48 4.32
C VAL A 34 10.59 -1.98 2.91
N GLN A 35 11.52 -2.62 2.20
CA GLN A 35 11.83 -2.30 0.80
C GLN A 35 10.61 -2.51 -0.11
N GLU A 36 9.83 -3.57 0.09
CA GLU A 36 8.58 -3.79 -0.65
C GLU A 36 7.57 -2.67 -0.40
N LEU A 37 7.36 -2.26 0.86
CA LEU A 37 6.46 -1.15 1.20
C LEU A 37 6.92 0.17 0.56
N GLN A 38 8.21 0.47 0.61
CA GLN A 38 8.79 1.67 0.01
C GLN A 38 8.64 1.67 -1.53
N SER A 39 8.92 0.53 -2.17
CA SER A 39 8.72 0.37 -3.62
C SER A 39 7.24 0.52 -4.00
N GLY A 40 6.34 -0.04 -3.20
CA GLY A 40 4.90 0.12 -3.35
C GLY A 40 4.47 1.58 -3.27
N TYR A 41 4.98 2.32 -2.29
CA TYR A 41 4.70 3.76 -2.14
C TYR A 41 5.24 4.59 -3.32
N ALA A 42 6.47 4.34 -3.77
CA ALA A 42 7.02 5.03 -4.94
C ALA A 42 6.17 4.79 -6.20
N LYS A 43 5.69 3.55 -6.40
CA LYS A 43 4.76 3.21 -7.49
C LYS A 43 3.40 3.91 -7.32
N TRP A 44 2.90 4.00 -6.10
CA TRP A 44 1.67 4.72 -5.76
C TRP A 44 1.75 6.18 -6.17
N GLN A 45 2.83 6.87 -5.79
CA GLN A 45 3.04 8.28 -6.13
C GLN A 45 3.10 8.51 -7.65
N LEU A 46 3.81 7.64 -8.37
CA LEU A 46 3.89 7.73 -9.83
C LEU A 46 2.54 7.45 -10.50
N ALA A 47 1.79 6.46 -10.00
CA ALA A 47 0.44 6.16 -10.48
C ALA A 47 -0.50 7.35 -10.22
N GLN A 48 -0.42 7.96 -9.03
CA GLN A 48 -1.19 9.14 -8.67
C GLN A 48 -0.94 10.29 -9.64
N GLN A 49 0.32 10.67 -9.85
CA GLN A 49 0.69 11.73 -10.78
C GLN A 49 0.19 11.48 -12.21
N ARG A 50 0.38 10.25 -12.72
CA ARG A 50 -0.06 9.88 -14.08
C ARG A 50 -1.58 9.87 -14.21
N GLY A 51 -2.27 9.38 -13.19
CA GLY A 51 -3.72 9.34 -13.15
C GLY A 51 -4.33 10.74 -13.10
N THR A 52 -3.76 11.67 -12.33
CA THR A 52 -4.21 13.07 -12.29
C THR A 52 -4.11 13.71 -13.67
N ALA A 53 -2.98 13.52 -14.37
CA ALA A 53 -2.81 14.01 -15.72
C ALA A 53 -3.84 13.42 -16.71
N LEU A 54 -4.20 12.14 -16.56
CA LEU A 54 -5.24 11.51 -17.38
C LEU A 54 -6.64 12.05 -17.05
N CYS A 55 -6.95 12.30 -15.78
CA CYS A 55 -8.23 12.89 -15.37
C CYS A 55 -8.39 14.30 -15.95
N TYR A 56 -7.35 15.15 -15.89
CA TYR A 56 -7.37 16.46 -16.55
C TYR A 56 -7.51 16.36 -18.08
N ALA A 57 -6.87 15.38 -18.71
CA ALA A 57 -7.01 15.17 -20.15
C ALA A 57 -8.45 14.77 -20.52
N ILE A 58 -9.09 13.91 -19.73
CA ILE A 58 -10.50 13.53 -19.87
C ILE A 58 -11.39 14.74 -19.65
N GLU A 59 -11.13 15.51 -18.59
CA GLU A 59 -11.89 16.71 -18.24
C GLU A 59 -11.86 17.74 -19.37
N ALA A 60 -10.68 18.05 -19.88
CA ALA A 60 -10.50 19.00 -20.96
C ALA A 60 -11.23 18.59 -22.24
N LYS A 61 -11.21 17.30 -22.58
CA LYS A 61 -11.93 16.76 -23.75
C LYS A 61 -13.44 16.88 -23.58
N LYS A 62 -13.98 16.47 -22.44
CA LYS A 62 -15.43 16.51 -22.18
C LYS A 62 -15.96 17.93 -22.04
N THR A 63 -15.20 18.82 -21.42
CA THR A 63 -15.56 20.25 -21.30
C THR A 63 -15.78 20.90 -22.67
N ARG A 64 -14.90 20.62 -23.65
CA ARG A 64 -15.07 21.10 -25.03
C ARG A 64 -16.33 20.59 -25.72
N CYS A 65 -16.81 19.40 -25.36
CA CYS A 65 -18.08 18.88 -25.86
C CYS A 65 -19.26 19.60 -25.22
N PHE A 66 -19.25 19.82 -23.90
CA PHE A 66 -20.31 20.56 -23.21
C PHE A 66 -20.47 22.00 -23.74
N GLU A 67 -19.36 22.67 -24.06
CA GLU A 67 -19.38 24.01 -24.67
C GLU A 67 -20.05 24.05 -26.05
N LYS A 68 -19.98 22.96 -26.83
CA LYS A 68 -20.62 22.85 -28.14
C LYS A 68 -22.11 22.49 -28.07
N SER A 69 -22.55 21.96 -26.94
CA SER A 69 -23.88 21.35 -26.77
C SER A 69 -24.77 22.09 -25.76
N ASN A 70 -24.53 23.38 -25.49
CA ASN A 70 -25.26 24.18 -24.49
C ASN A 70 -25.27 23.56 -23.08
N GLY A 71 -24.20 22.85 -22.69
CA GLY A 71 -24.01 22.37 -21.31
C GLY A 71 -24.35 20.90 -21.06
N GLU A 72 -24.97 20.20 -22.01
CA GLU A 72 -25.27 18.76 -21.91
C GLU A 72 -24.88 18.04 -23.21
N SER A 73 -24.13 16.94 -23.13
CA SER A 73 -23.77 16.15 -24.30
C SER A 73 -23.86 14.66 -23.99
N ASP A 74 -24.76 13.97 -24.70
CA ASP A 74 -24.81 12.50 -24.75
C ASP A 74 -23.78 11.90 -25.74
N SER A 75 -23.03 12.76 -26.46
CA SER A 75 -21.98 12.33 -27.39
C SER A 75 -20.63 12.19 -26.70
N TYR A 76 -19.95 11.06 -26.95
CA TYR A 76 -18.58 10.81 -26.50
C TYR A 76 -17.58 11.37 -27.52
N PRO A 77 -16.55 12.13 -27.09
CA PRO A 77 -15.47 12.52 -27.98
C PRO A 77 -14.73 11.29 -28.54
N ASP A 78 -14.44 11.29 -29.84
CA ASP A 78 -13.78 10.17 -30.55
C ASP A 78 -12.42 9.76 -29.96
N ASP A 79 -11.75 10.69 -29.27
CA ASP A 79 -10.42 10.51 -28.67
C ASP A 79 -10.44 10.30 -27.14
N LEU A 80 -11.61 10.01 -26.56
CA LEU A 80 -11.79 9.79 -25.12
C LEU A 80 -11.39 8.36 -24.68
N GLN A 81 -11.53 7.38 -25.57
CA GLN A 81 -11.32 5.97 -25.20
C GLN A 81 -9.88 5.70 -24.75
N LEU A 82 -8.88 6.28 -25.44
CA LEU A 82 -7.48 6.07 -25.12
C LEU A 82 -7.09 6.53 -23.70
N PRO A 83 -7.38 7.77 -23.26
CA PRO A 83 -7.10 8.18 -21.89
C PRO A 83 -7.89 7.38 -20.85
N CYS A 84 -9.14 6.97 -21.12
CA CYS A 84 -9.90 6.10 -20.22
C CYS A 84 -9.26 4.71 -20.05
N ASN A 85 -8.82 4.08 -21.14
CA ASN A 85 -8.13 2.80 -21.09
C ASN A 85 -6.81 2.91 -20.30
N LYS A 86 -6.06 3.99 -20.49
CA LYS A 86 -4.85 4.27 -19.70
C LYS A 86 -5.18 4.49 -18.23
N LEU A 87 -6.26 5.21 -17.92
CA LEU A 87 -6.70 5.44 -16.55
C LEU A 87 -7.09 4.13 -15.87
N ALA A 88 -7.69 3.19 -16.61
CA ALA A 88 -8.02 1.87 -16.08
C ALA A 88 -6.79 1.05 -15.68
N ILE A 89 -5.73 1.09 -16.49
CA ILE A 89 -4.45 0.48 -16.16
C ILE A 89 -3.84 1.15 -14.91
N ILE A 90 -3.92 2.48 -14.81
CA ILE A 90 -3.42 3.18 -13.62
C ILE A 90 -4.25 2.81 -12.37
N ALA A 91 -5.57 2.72 -12.48
CA ALA A 91 -6.46 2.34 -11.38
C ALA A 91 -6.17 0.90 -10.88
N SER A 92 -5.80 -0.03 -11.78
CA SER A 92 -5.44 -1.40 -11.39
C SER A 92 -4.14 -1.45 -10.58
N ILE A 93 -3.19 -0.54 -10.83
CA ILE A 93 -1.94 -0.44 -10.06
C ILE A 93 -2.21 -0.20 -8.57
N PHE A 94 -3.17 0.66 -8.21
CA PHE A 94 -3.55 0.88 -6.80
C PHE A 94 -4.10 -0.39 -6.15
N THR A 95 -4.87 -1.17 -6.89
CA THR A 95 -5.42 -2.45 -6.43
C THR A 95 -4.29 -3.47 -6.20
N ASP A 96 -3.35 -3.55 -7.14
CA ASP A 96 -2.19 -4.44 -7.05
C ASP A 96 -1.27 -4.05 -5.88
N ILE A 97 -1.00 -2.76 -5.68
CA ILE A 97 -0.22 -2.27 -4.52
C ILE A 97 -0.93 -2.66 -3.22
N THR A 98 -2.24 -2.42 -3.11
CA THR A 98 -3.03 -2.80 -1.92
C THR A 98 -2.93 -4.31 -1.64
N ARG A 99 -3.03 -5.14 -2.68
CA ARG A 99 -2.86 -6.60 -2.57
C ARG A 99 -1.46 -6.96 -2.10
N ASN A 100 -0.43 -6.35 -2.67
CA ASN A 100 0.95 -6.62 -2.31
C ASN A 100 1.24 -6.20 -0.86
N THR A 101 0.78 -5.04 -0.42
CA THR A 101 0.89 -4.59 0.98
C THR A 101 0.25 -5.59 1.94
N ARG A 102 -0.89 -6.21 1.57
CA ARG A 102 -1.51 -7.27 2.37
C ARG A 102 -0.63 -8.52 2.48
N GLU A 103 0.08 -8.86 1.42
CA GLU A 103 1.05 -9.96 1.45
C GLU A 103 2.25 -9.61 2.33
N THR A 104 2.80 -8.41 2.20
CA THR A 104 3.87 -7.91 3.08
C THR A 104 3.42 -7.91 4.56
N LEU A 105 2.18 -7.56 4.88
CA LEU A 105 1.64 -7.69 6.24
C LEU A 105 1.63 -9.15 6.73
N ARG A 106 1.26 -10.12 5.89
CA ARG A 106 1.33 -11.54 6.24
C ARG A 106 2.76 -11.97 6.55
N GLN A 107 3.72 -11.51 5.74
CA GLN A 107 5.14 -11.75 5.99
C GLN A 107 5.58 -11.14 7.32
N LEU A 108 5.24 -9.87 7.59
CA LEU A 108 5.56 -9.18 8.84
C LEU A 108 5.03 -9.95 10.06
N ARG A 109 3.76 -10.39 10.03
CA ARG A 109 3.18 -11.24 11.08
C ARG A 109 3.91 -12.58 11.23
N GLY A 110 4.38 -13.16 10.13
CA GLY A 110 5.23 -14.35 10.14
C GLY A 110 6.57 -14.12 10.83
N ILE A 111 7.21 -12.97 10.57
CA ILE A 111 8.45 -12.56 11.24
C ILE A 111 8.19 -12.38 12.74
N THR A 112 7.07 -11.77 13.13
CA THR A 112 6.69 -11.60 14.55
C THR A 112 6.60 -12.94 15.28
N ARG A 113 6.00 -13.95 14.64
CA ARG A 113 5.91 -15.30 15.21
C ARG A 113 7.26 -15.99 15.32
N LEU A 114 8.15 -15.78 14.34
CA LEU A 114 9.50 -16.34 14.34
C LEU A 114 10.40 -15.69 15.41
N ALA A 115 10.23 -14.39 15.66
CA ALA A 115 11.03 -13.64 16.62
C ALA A 115 10.76 -14.08 18.07
N GLY A 116 9.56 -14.55 18.40
CA GLY A 116 9.21 -14.99 19.76
C GLY A 116 9.42 -13.88 20.78
N GLU A 117 10.24 -14.10 21.80
CA GLU A 117 10.58 -13.09 22.82
C GLU A 117 11.39 -11.90 22.24
N ALA A 118 12.02 -12.05 21.08
CA ALA A 118 12.76 -10.99 20.40
C ALA A 118 11.86 -9.96 19.68
N THR A 119 10.53 -10.12 19.77
CA THR A 119 9.56 -9.21 19.13
C THR A 119 9.63 -7.78 19.66
N ASP A 120 10.04 -7.63 20.92
CA ASP A 120 10.11 -6.34 21.61
C ASP A 120 11.50 -5.67 21.47
N ILE A 121 12.42 -6.30 20.72
CA ILE A 121 13.69 -5.70 20.31
C ILE A 121 13.41 -4.55 19.36
N ILE A 122 14.10 -3.43 19.58
CA ILE A 122 14.06 -2.28 18.68
C ILE A 122 14.85 -2.62 17.41
N TYR A 123 14.13 -2.68 16.29
CA TYR A 123 14.71 -2.72 14.96
C TYR A 123 14.89 -1.29 14.44
N TYR A 124 15.89 -1.06 13.58
CA TYR A 124 16.12 0.24 12.93
C TYR A 124 16.18 1.46 13.87
N ARG A 125 16.68 1.26 15.10
CA ARG A 125 16.89 2.29 16.14
C ARG A 125 15.62 2.88 16.77
N SER A 126 14.44 2.78 16.15
CA SER A 126 13.25 3.46 16.63
C SER A 126 12.01 2.58 16.77
N TRP A 127 11.91 1.47 16.02
CA TRP A 127 10.65 0.72 15.91
C TRP A 127 10.80 -0.74 16.31
N GLN A 128 9.87 -1.22 17.14
CA GLN A 128 9.69 -2.63 17.40
C GLN A 128 8.92 -3.30 16.25
N LEU A 129 9.06 -4.61 16.12
CA LEU A 129 8.42 -5.37 15.04
C LEU A 129 6.89 -5.21 15.02
N ARG A 130 6.26 -5.09 16.19
CA ARG A 130 4.80 -4.84 16.31
C ARG A 130 4.38 -3.51 15.69
N GLN A 131 5.24 -2.49 15.73
CA GLN A 131 4.93 -1.18 15.17
C GLN A 131 4.93 -1.22 13.64
N PHE A 132 5.80 -2.02 13.02
CA PHE A 132 5.75 -2.27 11.58
C PHE A 132 4.46 -2.99 11.16
N VAL A 133 4.01 -3.96 11.95
CA VAL A 133 2.73 -4.65 11.73
C VAL A 133 1.57 -3.66 11.82
N ALA A 134 1.51 -2.87 12.90
CA ALA A 134 0.44 -1.88 13.09
C ALA A 134 0.42 -0.82 11.97
N PHE A 135 1.61 -0.35 11.57
CA PHE A 135 1.74 0.56 10.43
C PHE A 135 1.22 -0.06 9.13
N ALA A 136 1.60 -1.31 8.83
CA ALA A 136 1.14 -1.97 7.61
C ALA A 136 -0.38 -2.24 7.62
N GLU A 137 -0.98 -2.50 8.78
CA GLU A 137 -2.43 -2.59 8.94
C GLU A 137 -3.14 -1.28 8.62
N GLU A 138 -2.69 -0.16 9.21
CA GLU A 138 -3.24 1.16 8.92
C GLU A 138 -3.05 1.54 7.43
N LEU A 139 -1.88 1.22 6.88
CA LEU A 139 -1.57 1.50 5.48
C LEU A 139 -2.52 0.77 4.52
N ILE A 140 -2.83 -0.50 4.81
CA ILE A 140 -3.79 -1.27 4.00
C ILE A 140 -5.17 -0.65 4.05
N GLU A 141 -5.66 -0.26 5.24
CA GLU A 141 -6.98 0.37 5.38
C GLU A 141 -7.09 1.64 4.54
N ARG A 142 -6.03 2.46 4.52
CA ARG A 142 -5.96 3.69 3.71
C ARG A 142 -5.91 3.38 2.22
N TYR A 143 -5.07 2.41 1.82
CA TYR A 143 -4.95 2.00 0.43
C TYR A 143 -6.24 1.38 -0.11
N GLU A 144 -6.98 0.59 0.69
CA GLU A 144 -8.28 0.04 0.30
C GLU A 144 -9.30 1.15 0.03
N LYS A 145 -9.40 2.11 0.96
CA LYS A 145 -10.29 3.27 0.82
C LYS A 145 -9.98 4.08 -0.43
N GLU A 146 -8.71 4.44 -0.61
CA GLU A 146 -8.29 5.25 -1.76
C GLU A 146 -8.41 4.48 -3.08
N SER A 147 -8.02 3.21 -3.12
CA SER A 147 -8.16 2.36 -4.31
C SER A 147 -9.63 2.23 -4.73
N SER A 148 -10.57 2.10 -3.78
CA SER A 148 -12.00 2.11 -4.07
C SER A 148 -12.46 3.41 -4.72
N ILE A 149 -11.92 4.55 -4.29
CA ILE A 149 -12.22 5.85 -4.90
C ILE A 149 -11.66 5.90 -6.32
N LYS A 150 -10.40 5.50 -6.55
CA LYS A 150 -9.79 5.49 -7.88
C LYS A 150 -10.55 4.60 -8.86
N GLN A 151 -11.02 3.43 -8.40
CA GLN A 151 -11.88 2.55 -9.21
C GLN A 151 -13.20 3.24 -9.58
N ARG A 152 -13.85 3.89 -8.61
CA ARG A 152 -15.10 4.63 -8.88
C ARG A 152 -14.87 5.77 -9.87
N VAL A 153 -13.82 6.57 -9.72
CA VAL A 153 -13.50 7.64 -10.68
C VAL A 153 -13.29 7.06 -12.08
N MET A 154 -12.43 6.04 -12.20
CA MET A 154 -12.13 5.37 -13.47
C MET A 154 -13.42 4.89 -14.18
N GLN A 155 -14.36 4.31 -13.43
CA GLN A 155 -15.61 3.80 -14.00
C GLN A 155 -16.56 4.91 -14.46
N ASN A 156 -16.54 6.10 -13.84
CA ASN A 156 -17.61 7.08 -13.99
C ASN A 156 -17.19 8.36 -14.71
N ILE A 157 -15.92 8.75 -14.69
CA ILE A 157 -15.44 10.04 -15.23
C ILE A 157 -15.78 10.22 -16.72
N ALA A 158 -15.75 9.12 -17.48
CA ALA A 158 -16.10 9.12 -18.89
C ALA A 158 -17.60 9.36 -19.12
N HIS A 159 -18.46 9.08 -18.14
CA HIS A 159 -19.91 9.10 -18.26
C HIS A 159 -20.57 10.36 -17.68
N CYS A 160 -19.80 11.28 -17.07
CA CYS A 160 -20.33 12.54 -16.54
C CYS A 160 -21.15 13.30 -17.58
N LYS A 161 -22.32 13.80 -17.22
CA LYS A 161 -23.16 14.57 -18.15
C LYS A 161 -23.03 16.07 -17.96
N GLN A 162 -22.46 16.47 -16.83
CA GLN A 162 -22.29 17.86 -16.44
C GLN A 162 -20.84 18.16 -16.08
N ARG A 163 -20.44 19.42 -16.24
CA ARG A 163 -19.09 19.90 -15.88
C ARG A 163 -18.80 19.77 -14.38
N SER A 164 -19.80 20.00 -13.54
CA SER A 164 -19.71 19.85 -12.07
C SER A 164 -19.32 18.43 -11.65
N GLU A 165 -19.96 17.42 -12.24
CA GLU A 165 -19.66 16.00 -12.00
C GLU A 165 -18.23 15.66 -12.43
N LEU A 166 -17.81 16.17 -13.58
CA LEU A 166 -16.48 15.97 -14.13
C LEU A 166 -15.40 16.52 -13.20
N ILE A 167 -15.56 17.77 -12.73
CA ILE A 167 -14.68 18.38 -11.73
C ILE A 167 -14.67 17.55 -10.44
N ALA A 168 -15.84 17.12 -9.95
CA ALA A 168 -15.93 16.31 -8.74
C ALA A 168 -15.14 15.00 -8.85
N TYR A 169 -15.21 14.31 -10.00
CA TYR A 169 -14.44 13.09 -10.23
C TYR A 169 -12.95 13.35 -10.44
N THR A 170 -12.55 14.44 -11.11
CA THR A 170 -11.15 14.85 -11.21
C THR A 170 -10.58 15.14 -9.82
N THR A 171 -11.28 15.94 -9.00
CA THR A 171 -10.84 16.25 -7.64
C THR A 171 -10.84 15.03 -6.72
N ALA A 172 -11.76 14.09 -6.89
CA ALA A 172 -11.72 12.83 -6.14
C ALA A 172 -10.53 11.93 -6.52
N TRP A 173 -9.94 12.14 -7.71
CA TRP A 173 -8.70 11.48 -8.09
C TRP A 173 -7.48 12.14 -7.46
N GLU A 174 -7.46 13.46 -7.29
CA GLU A 174 -6.34 14.19 -6.69
C GLU A 174 -6.04 13.77 -5.24
#